data_AF-W7LCH6-F1
#
_entry.id   AF-W7LCH6-F1
#
_cell.length_a   1.000
_cell.length_b   1.000
_cell.length_c   1.000
_cell.angle_alpha   90.00
_cell.angle_beta   90.00
_cell.angle_gamma   90.00
#
_symmetry.space_group_name_H-M   'P 1'
#
loop_
_entity.id
_entity.type
_entity.pdbx_description
1 polymer ?
#
loop_
_entity_poly.entity_id
_entity_poly.type
_entity_poly.pdbx_seq_one_letter_code
_entity_poly.pdbx_strand_id
1 'polypeptide(L)'
;MAPKQKIIIDTDPGVDDILALLLALSAKPEELEVLMVSVTYGNVPLQSCLRNVVSLFHVLGKELEWRKSTGKPEGFGAMKANKPIVAVGPDHPLCDEELMADYFHGIDGLHNVHEAHPDLSPAETWKGIFSDGANEAGDYSPFFTPSKAPSHHEILRILKENPVDTVSILAVGPLTNVALAAAEDPEAFLRVKELVVMGGAVNVEGNCTPVAEFNCYADAVAAARVYALTSPKPSSTMPTIPQELSTLKAYPNKLSRQLKLTLCPLDITTPHLIGKNYFKENIQAHVEAGSPLGRWVSHFVTKSFSKIEDMEGDENEPGLSLPTPDGMVYADPR
;
A
#
# COMPACT_ATOMS: atom_id res chain seq x y z
N MET A 1 18.17 15.82 16.35
CA MET A 1 16.94 15.35 15.68
C MET A 1 17.35 14.25 14.72
N ALA A 2 16.60 13.14 14.67
CA ALA A 2 16.87 12.08 13.70
C ALA A 2 16.63 12.60 12.27
N PRO A 3 17.31 12.07 11.25
CA PRO A 3 17.10 12.48 9.87
C PRO A 3 15.69 12.11 9.38
N LYS A 4 15.11 12.97 8.54
CA LYS A 4 13.84 12.75 7.83
C LYS A 4 13.87 11.41 7.09
N GLN A 5 12.85 10.58 7.28
CA GLN A 5 12.73 9.30 6.57
C GLN A 5 12.14 9.53 5.18
N LYS A 6 12.71 8.91 4.16
CA LYS A 6 12.16 8.90 2.81
C LYS A 6 11.65 7.51 2.49
N ILE A 7 10.40 7.42 2.04
CA ILE A 7 9.74 6.14 1.84
C ILE A 7 9.08 6.03 0.46
N ILE A 8 9.07 4.80 -0.06
CA ILE A 8 8.18 4.35 -1.12
C ILE A 8 7.17 3.42 -0.45
N ILE A 9 5.88 3.57 -0.76
CA ILE A 9 4.82 2.69 -0.30
C ILE A 9 4.34 1.88 -1.50
N ASP A 10 4.51 0.56 -1.49
CA ASP A 10 4.02 -0.38 -2.52
C ASP A 10 2.80 -1.12 -1.98
N THR A 11 1.65 -0.91 -2.58
CA THR A 11 0.34 -1.18 -1.96
C THR A 11 -0.71 -1.58 -3.00
N ASP A 12 -1.68 -2.38 -2.58
CA ASP A 12 -2.89 -2.81 -3.29
C ASP A 12 -4.16 -2.24 -2.62
N PRO A 13 -4.39 -0.91 -2.70
CA PRO A 13 -5.15 -0.19 -1.71
C PRO A 13 -6.55 -0.74 -1.40
N GLY A 14 -6.63 -1.43 -0.27
CA GLY A 14 -7.85 -1.78 0.45
C GLY A 14 -8.08 -0.85 1.64
N VAL A 15 -8.89 -1.32 2.59
CA VAL A 15 -9.34 -0.52 3.75
C VAL A 15 -8.17 -0.08 4.63
N ASP A 16 -7.29 -1.01 4.99
CA ASP A 16 -6.15 -0.80 5.87
C ASP A 16 -4.99 -0.08 5.16
N ASP A 17 -4.75 -0.34 3.87
CA ASP A 17 -3.83 0.43 3.03
C ASP A 17 -4.18 1.91 2.99
N ILE A 18 -5.46 2.24 2.77
CA ILE A 18 -5.92 3.63 2.72
C ILE A 18 -5.69 4.30 4.07
N LEU A 19 -5.92 3.60 5.18
CA LEU A 19 -5.64 4.13 6.52
C LEU A 19 -4.13 4.37 6.74
N ALA A 20 -3.28 3.48 6.24
CA ALA A 20 -1.84 3.65 6.30
C ALA A 20 -1.35 4.82 5.45
N LEU A 21 -1.84 4.93 4.21
CA LEU A 21 -1.56 6.08 3.33
C LEU A 21 -2.01 7.39 3.99
N LEU A 22 -3.19 7.43 4.61
CA LEU A 22 -3.67 8.59 5.36
C LEU A 22 -2.72 8.94 6.52
N LEU A 23 -2.26 7.95 7.28
CA LEU A 23 -1.29 8.13 8.35
C LEU A 23 0.04 8.71 7.82
N ALA A 24 0.59 8.11 6.76
CA ALA A 24 1.83 8.55 6.11
C ALA A 24 1.74 10.01 5.63
N LEU A 25 0.66 10.33 4.92
CA LEU A 25 0.44 11.66 4.34
C LEU A 25 0.16 12.71 5.43
N SER A 26 -0.36 12.29 6.59
CA SER A 26 -0.63 13.15 7.76
C SER A 26 0.61 13.55 8.54
N ALA A 27 1.70 12.79 8.41
CA ALA A 27 2.94 12.97 9.18
C ALA A 27 3.55 14.37 9.02
N LYS A 28 4.43 14.74 9.96
CA LYS A 28 5.12 16.03 9.87
C LYS A 28 6.16 16.00 8.74
N PRO A 29 6.32 17.09 7.98
CA PRO A 29 7.24 17.15 6.85
C PRO A 29 8.72 17.08 7.26
N GLU A 30 9.06 17.30 8.53
CA GLU A 30 10.40 17.06 9.08
C GLU A 30 10.66 15.60 9.46
N GLU A 31 9.60 14.79 9.61
CA GLU A 31 9.68 13.38 10.02
C GLU A 31 9.67 12.45 8.80
N LEU A 32 8.80 12.69 7.81
CA LEU A 32 8.54 11.77 6.71
C LEU A 32 8.43 12.46 5.33
N GLU A 33 9.00 11.82 4.30
CA GLU A 33 8.79 12.09 2.88
C GLU A 33 8.20 10.86 2.22
N VAL A 34 6.98 10.95 1.70
CA VAL A 34 6.44 9.93 0.81
C VAL A 34 6.87 10.28 -0.61
N LEU A 35 7.88 9.57 -1.13
CA LEU A 35 8.41 9.79 -2.47
C LEU A 35 7.46 9.27 -3.54
N MET A 36 6.87 8.10 -3.28
CA MET A 36 6.07 7.38 -4.25
C MET A 36 5.05 6.46 -3.56
N VAL A 37 3.87 6.38 -4.16
CA VAL A 37 2.87 5.34 -3.96
C VAL A 37 2.90 4.47 -5.22
N SER A 38 3.44 3.27 -5.07
CA SER A 38 3.46 2.23 -6.09
C SER A 38 2.21 1.37 -5.94
N VAL A 39 1.43 1.23 -7.01
CA VAL A 39 0.15 0.50 -6.97
C VAL A 39 0.33 -0.89 -7.58
N THR A 40 -0.17 -1.92 -6.91
CA THR A 40 -0.26 -3.31 -7.42
C THR A 40 -1.69 -3.83 -7.28
N TYR A 41 -1.97 -4.98 -7.90
CA TYR A 41 -3.18 -5.77 -7.65
C TYR A 41 -3.05 -6.53 -6.32
N GLY A 42 -4.16 -7.05 -5.80
CA GLY A 42 -4.19 -7.89 -4.60
C GLY A 42 -5.59 -7.94 -4.02
N ASN A 43 -5.88 -7.10 -3.03
CA ASN A 43 -7.20 -6.97 -2.40
C ASN A 43 -8.34 -6.90 -3.42
N VAL A 44 -8.12 -6.13 -4.49
CA VAL A 44 -8.98 -6.02 -5.66
C VAL A 44 -8.15 -5.90 -6.95
N PRO A 45 -8.76 -5.99 -8.14
CA PRO A 45 -8.02 -5.83 -9.39
C PRO A 45 -7.31 -4.47 -9.47
N LEU A 46 -6.17 -4.42 -10.17
CA LEU A 46 -5.30 -3.25 -10.25
C LEU A 46 -6.04 -1.93 -10.54
N GLN A 47 -7.03 -1.96 -11.44
CA GLN A 47 -7.79 -0.76 -11.80
C GLN A 47 -8.64 -0.21 -10.64
N SER A 48 -9.16 -1.09 -9.78
CA SER A 48 -9.87 -0.69 -8.57
C SER A 48 -8.89 -0.14 -7.53
N CYS A 49 -7.74 -0.79 -7.32
CA CYS A 49 -6.67 -0.27 -6.46
C CYS A 49 -6.24 1.14 -6.91
N LEU A 50 -5.99 1.34 -8.20
CA LEU A 50 -5.63 2.65 -8.74
C LEU A 50 -6.74 3.69 -8.52
N ARG A 51 -8.00 3.32 -8.72
CA ARG A 51 -9.15 4.18 -8.43
C ARG A 51 -9.18 4.59 -6.95
N ASN A 52 -8.85 3.68 -6.03
CA ASN A 52 -8.80 3.95 -4.59
C ASN A 52 -7.73 5.00 -4.24
N VAL A 53 -6.53 4.91 -4.83
CA VAL A 53 -5.48 5.94 -4.66
C VAL A 53 -5.90 7.28 -5.23
N VAL A 54 -6.45 7.31 -6.46
CA VAL A 54 -6.92 8.57 -7.06
C VAL A 54 -8.02 9.20 -6.21
N SER A 55 -8.93 8.37 -5.68
CA SER A 55 -10.02 8.81 -4.82
C SER A 55 -9.52 9.35 -3.48
N LEU A 56 -8.51 8.72 -2.88
CA LEU A 56 -7.84 9.22 -1.67
C LEU A 56 -7.37 10.67 -1.89
N PHE A 57 -6.59 10.94 -2.94
CA PHE A 57 -6.09 12.29 -3.20
C PHE A 57 -7.20 13.28 -3.59
N HIS A 58 -8.28 12.80 -4.22
CA HIS A 58 -9.45 13.62 -4.54
C HIS A 58 -10.21 14.04 -3.26
N VAL A 59 -10.46 13.10 -2.35
CA VAL A 59 -11.12 13.32 -1.06
C VAL A 59 -10.27 14.23 -0.17
N LEU A 60 -8.94 14.04 -0.16
CA LEU A 60 -8.03 14.93 0.58
C LEU A 60 -8.09 16.37 0.06
N GLY A 61 -8.25 16.58 -1.25
CA GLY A 61 -8.47 17.92 -1.80
C GLY A 61 -9.73 18.58 -1.26
N LYS A 62 -10.86 17.86 -1.29
CA LYS A 62 -12.13 18.34 -0.72
C LYS A 62 -12.04 18.58 0.79
N GLU A 63 -11.36 17.72 1.52
CA GLU A 63 -11.16 17.84 2.96
C GLU A 63 -10.34 19.09 3.30
N LEU A 64 -9.28 19.40 2.55
CA LEU A 64 -8.47 20.59 2.74
C LEU A 64 -9.26 21.88 2.45
N GLU A 65 -10.07 21.88 1.38
CA GLU A 65 -10.98 23.00 1.07
C GLU A 65 -12.01 23.22 2.19
N TRP A 66 -12.64 22.14 2.65
CA TRP A 66 -13.61 22.19 3.75
C TRP A 66 -12.95 22.69 5.05
N ARG A 67 -11.78 22.17 5.43
CA ARG A 67 -11.02 22.63 6.61
C ARG A 67 -10.72 24.11 6.54
N LYS A 68 -10.24 24.58 5.38
CA LYS A 68 -9.96 26.00 5.15
C LYS A 68 -11.22 26.86 5.28
N SER A 69 -12.34 26.44 4.70
CA SER A 69 -13.61 27.19 4.79
C SER A 69 -14.23 27.20 6.19
N THR A 70 -13.92 26.20 7.03
CA THR A 70 -14.45 26.05 8.38
C THR A 70 -13.47 26.49 9.47
N GLY A 71 -12.31 27.04 9.10
CA GLY A 71 -11.28 27.51 10.04
C GLY A 71 -10.56 26.40 10.81
N LYS A 72 -10.60 25.15 10.32
CA LYS A 72 -9.90 24.01 10.93
C LYS A 72 -8.46 23.91 10.42
N PRO A 73 -7.53 23.36 11.22
CA PRO A 73 -6.17 23.06 10.75
C PRO A 73 -6.18 22.12 9.55
N GLU A 74 -5.49 22.50 8.48
CA GLU A 74 -5.48 21.74 7.22
C GLU A 74 -4.86 20.33 7.37
N GLY A 75 -3.80 20.17 8.18
CA GLY A 75 -3.12 18.88 8.35
C GLY A 75 -2.32 18.44 7.11
N PHE A 76 -2.05 17.14 7.00
CA PHE A 76 -1.38 16.50 5.85
C PHE A 76 -0.04 17.13 5.45
N GLY A 77 0.82 17.34 6.45
CA GLY A 77 2.07 18.08 6.32
C GLY A 77 3.05 17.45 5.32
N ALA A 78 3.25 16.13 5.41
CA ALA A 78 4.12 15.38 4.52
C ALA A 78 3.67 15.51 3.06
N MET A 79 2.38 15.28 2.77
CA MET A 79 1.80 15.39 1.43
C MET A 79 1.92 16.81 0.85
N LYS A 80 1.63 17.83 1.67
CA LYS A 80 1.70 19.23 1.23
C LYS A 80 3.12 19.68 0.95
N ALA A 81 4.10 19.17 1.71
CA ALA A 81 5.49 19.50 1.52
C ALA A 81 6.10 18.79 0.29
N ASN A 82 5.73 17.54 0.04
CA ASN A 82 6.24 16.75 -1.08
C ASN A 82 5.11 15.92 -1.68
N LYS A 83 4.82 16.17 -2.96
CA LYS A 83 3.78 15.44 -3.69
C LYS A 83 4.33 14.07 -4.07
N PRO A 84 3.74 12.95 -3.60
CA PRO A 84 4.19 11.63 -4.00
C PRO A 84 3.94 11.41 -5.49
N ILE A 85 4.83 10.63 -6.10
CA ILE A 85 4.58 10.03 -7.41
C ILE A 85 3.57 8.89 -7.23
N VAL A 86 2.60 8.76 -8.12
CA VAL A 86 1.76 7.55 -8.21
C VAL A 86 2.17 6.81 -9.46
N ALA A 87 2.61 5.56 -9.33
CA ALA A 87 2.97 4.71 -10.45
C ALA A 87 2.22 3.38 -10.37
N VAL A 88 2.08 2.74 -11.53
CA VAL A 88 1.21 1.57 -11.70
C VAL A 88 2.05 0.35 -12.06
N GLY A 89 1.84 -0.74 -11.33
CA GLY A 89 2.46 -2.04 -11.54
C GLY A 89 1.77 -2.89 -12.62
N PRO A 90 2.18 -4.16 -12.77
CA PRO A 90 1.43 -5.13 -13.55
C PRO A 90 0.08 -5.43 -12.89
N ASP A 91 -0.86 -5.96 -13.67
CA ASP A 91 -2.20 -6.36 -13.23
C ASP A 91 -2.30 -7.86 -12.88
N HIS A 92 -1.17 -8.56 -12.76
CA HIS A 92 -1.14 -9.99 -12.50
C HIS A 92 0.13 -10.43 -11.74
N PRO A 93 0.09 -11.58 -11.03
CA PRO A 93 1.28 -12.18 -10.40
C PRO A 93 2.30 -12.68 -11.41
N LEU A 94 3.53 -12.89 -10.94
CA LEU A 94 4.61 -13.41 -11.77
C LEU A 94 4.33 -14.80 -12.35
N CYS A 95 3.58 -15.64 -11.63
CA CYS A 95 3.54 -17.08 -11.89
C CYS A 95 2.21 -17.80 -11.62
N ASP A 96 1.12 -17.11 -11.26
CA ASP A 96 -0.13 -17.76 -10.82
C ASP A 96 -1.40 -17.11 -11.41
N GLU A 97 -2.57 -17.68 -11.11
CA GLU A 97 -3.87 -17.05 -11.36
C GLU A 97 -4.10 -15.90 -10.35
N GLU A 98 -4.73 -14.80 -10.80
CA GLU A 98 -5.06 -13.65 -9.95
C GLU A 98 -5.98 -14.09 -8.78
N LEU A 99 -5.52 -13.92 -7.54
CA LEU A 99 -6.28 -14.17 -6.31
C LEU A 99 -6.78 -12.85 -5.74
N MET A 100 -8.10 -12.74 -5.53
CA MET A 100 -8.77 -11.52 -5.04
C MET A 100 -9.35 -11.71 -3.63
N ALA A 101 -9.33 -10.65 -2.82
CA ALA A 101 -9.97 -10.62 -1.50
C ALA A 101 -11.24 -9.73 -1.46
N ASP A 102 -11.94 -9.63 -2.60
CA ASP A 102 -13.15 -8.82 -2.76
C ASP A 102 -14.28 -9.18 -1.76
N TYR A 103 -14.32 -10.42 -1.27
CA TYR A 103 -15.22 -10.85 -0.21
C TYR A 103 -15.06 -10.05 1.10
N PHE A 104 -13.83 -9.65 1.44
CA PHE A 104 -13.52 -8.94 2.68
C PHE A 104 -13.61 -7.42 2.49
N HIS A 105 -13.10 -6.89 1.37
CA HIS A 105 -13.01 -5.45 1.13
C HIS A 105 -14.15 -4.86 0.29
N GLY A 106 -15.07 -5.67 -0.24
CA GLY A 106 -16.08 -5.26 -1.20
C GLY A 106 -15.55 -5.26 -2.65
N ILE A 107 -16.45 -5.11 -3.62
CA ILE A 107 -16.12 -5.25 -5.06
C ILE A 107 -15.10 -4.21 -5.54
N ASP A 108 -15.11 -3.02 -4.94
CA ASP A 108 -14.16 -1.93 -5.23
C ASP A 108 -12.98 -1.86 -4.24
N GLY A 109 -12.93 -2.73 -3.23
CA GLY A 109 -11.88 -2.74 -2.20
C GLY A 109 -12.13 -1.76 -1.04
N LEU A 110 -13.23 -1.00 -1.09
CA LEU A 110 -13.64 -0.04 -0.06
C LEU A 110 -15.16 -0.09 0.21
N HIS A 111 -15.76 -1.28 0.14
CA HIS A 111 -17.19 -1.51 0.39
C HIS A 111 -18.14 -0.63 -0.41
N ASN A 112 -17.92 -0.55 -1.73
CA ASN A 112 -18.71 0.19 -2.71
C ASN A 112 -18.82 1.68 -2.37
N VAL A 113 -17.75 2.27 -1.82
CA VAL A 113 -17.72 3.67 -1.43
C VAL A 113 -17.97 4.59 -2.63
N HIS A 114 -17.58 4.15 -3.83
CA HIS A 114 -17.77 4.95 -5.05
C HIS A 114 -19.23 5.09 -5.47
N GLU A 115 -20.04 4.06 -5.24
CA GLU A 115 -21.47 4.09 -5.49
C GLU A 115 -22.21 4.88 -4.40
N ALA A 116 -21.77 4.72 -3.15
CA ALA A 116 -22.39 5.37 -1.99
C ALA A 116 -22.10 6.88 -1.90
N HIS A 117 -20.91 7.32 -2.34
CA HIS A 117 -20.48 8.72 -2.29
C HIS A 117 -19.97 9.19 -3.66
N PRO A 118 -20.86 9.37 -4.66
CA PRO A 118 -20.47 9.87 -5.98
C PRO A 118 -19.91 11.30 -5.92
N ASP A 119 -20.27 12.09 -4.91
CA ASP A 119 -19.72 13.44 -4.66
C ASP A 119 -18.26 13.43 -4.19
N LEU A 120 -17.78 12.28 -3.70
CA LEU A 120 -16.43 12.03 -3.20
C LEU A 120 -15.62 11.13 -4.12
N SER A 121 -16.18 10.76 -5.27
CA SER A 121 -15.52 9.92 -6.27
C SER A 121 -15.01 10.77 -7.44
N PRO A 122 -13.77 10.56 -7.89
CA PRO A 122 -13.22 11.29 -9.02
C PRO A 122 -13.95 10.90 -10.31
N ALA A 123 -14.05 11.84 -11.25
CA ALA A 123 -14.52 11.54 -12.60
C ALA A 123 -13.56 10.55 -13.29
N GLU A 124 -14.08 9.65 -14.13
CA GLU A 124 -13.30 8.58 -14.79
C GLU A 124 -12.17 9.06 -15.75
N THR A 125 -11.97 10.37 -15.87
CA THR A 125 -10.90 11.01 -16.65
C THR A 125 -9.49 10.67 -16.15
N TRP A 126 -9.36 10.15 -14.92
CA TRP A 126 -8.07 9.72 -14.36
C TRP A 126 -7.45 8.52 -15.09
N LYS A 127 -8.22 7.68 -15.78
CA LYS A 127 -7.67 6.48 -16.46
C LYS A 127 -6.61 6.81 -17.49
N GLY A 128 -6.74 7.94 -18.18
CA GLY A 128 -5.79 8.36 -19.22
C GLY A 128 -4.42 8.76 -18.66
N ILE A 129 -4.35 9.30 -17.44
CA ILE A 129 -3.15 10.01 -16.95
C ILE A 129 -1.94 9.10 -16.70
N PHE A 130 -2.16 7.79 -16.64
CA PHE A 130 -1.14 6.75 -16.44
C PHE A 130 -0.74 6.03 -17.75
N SER A 131 -1.31 6.42 -18.89
CA SER A 131 -1.09 5.77 -20.20
C SER A 131 -0.37 6.66 -21.20
N ASP A 132 0.51 6.07 -22.02
CA ASP A 132 1.14 6.76 -23.14
C ASP A 132 0.10 7.06 -24.24
N GLY A 133 -0.16 8.34 -24.49
CA GLY A 133 -1.11 8.80 -25.51
C GLY A 133 -2.30 9.60 -24.97
N ALA A 134 -2.47 9.70 -23.66
CA ALA A 134 -3.43 10.65 -23.10
C ALA A 134 -2.93 12.08 -23.28
N ASN A 135 -3.81 12.94 -23.82
CA ASN A 135 -3.65 14.39 -23.68
C ASN A 135 -3.46 14.69 -22.19
N GLU A 136 -2.53 15.59 -21.85
CA GLU A 136 -2.18 16.04 -20.49
C GLU A 136 -3.35 16.67 -19.70
N ALA A 137 -4.60 16.54 -20.18
CA ALA A 137 -5.81 17.20 -19.73
C ALA A 137 -6.78 16.26 -18.98
N GLY A 138 -6.25 15.33 -18.18
CA GLY A 138 -7.07 14.66 -17.17
C GLY A 138 -7.22 15.59 -15.97
N ASP A 139 -8.44 15.80 -15.47
CA ASP A 139 -8.65 16.46 -14.18
C ASP A 139 -8.29 15.46 -13.08
N TYR A 140 -7.22 15.74 -12.33
CA TYR A 140 -6.76 14.93 -11.20
C TYR A 140 -6.27 15.82 -10.06
N SER A 141 -6.23 15.24 -8.86
CA SER A 141 -5.86 15.97 -7.65
C SER A 141 -4.44 16.55 -7.76
N PRO A 142 -4.23 17.84 -7.40
CA PRO A 142 -2.91 18.46 -7.47
C PRO A 142 -1.94 17.92 -6.40
N PHE A 143 -2.37 16.97 -5.56
CA PHE A 143 -1.60 16.43 -4.43
C PHE A 143 -0.77 15.19 -4.76
N PHE A 144 -0.79 14.71 -6.00
CA PHE A 144 0.12 13.67 -6.49
C PHE A 144 0.62 13.96 -7.91
N THR A 145 1.66 13.24 -8.33
CA THR A 145 2.17 13.29 -9.71
C THR A 145 2.02 11.91 -10.35
N PRO A 146 1.20 11.74 -11.41
CA PRO A 146 1.11 10.46 -12.09
C PRO A 146 2.41 10.16 -12.84
N SER A 147 2.91 8.93 -12.73
CA SER A 147 3.97 8.43 -13.60
C SER A 147 3.40 7.62 -14.76
N LYS A 148 4.01 7.79 -15.93
CA LYS A 148 3.79 6.96 -17.12
C LYS A 148 4.69 5.73 -17.14
N ALA A 149 5.75 5.74 -16.31
CA ALA A 149 6.62 4.60 -16.18
C ALA A 149 5.99 3.56 -15.21
N PRO A 150 6.16 2.26 -15.48
CA PRO A 150 5.78 1.21 -14.55
C PRO A 150 6.41 1.39 -13.17
N SER A 151 5.71 0.94 -12.13
CA SER A 151 6.15 1.03 -10.74
C SER A 151 7.59 0.56 -10.48
N HIS A 152 7.97 -0.60 -11.03
CA HIS A 152 9.30 -1.16 -10.83
C HIS A 152 10.43 -0.29 -11.43
N HIS A 153 10.17 0.40 -12.55
CA HIS A 153 11.13 1.36 -13.11
C HIS A 153 11.27 2.61 -12.24
N GLU A 154 10.15 3.13 -11.71
CA GLU A 154 10.17 4.30 -10.81
C GLU A 154 10.88 3.99 -9.48
N ILE A 155 10.67 2.80 -8.92
CA ILE A 155 11.41 2.32 -7.75
C ILE A 155 12.92 2.38 -8.03
N LEU A 156 13.37 1.80 -9.15
CA LEU A 156 14.79 1.81 -9.53
C LEU A 156 15.32 3.22 -9.78
N ARG A 157 14.54 4.08 -10.42
CA ARG A 157 14.91 5.48 -10.68
C ARG A 157 15.13 6.23 -9.36
N ILE A 158 14.16 6.15 -8.44
CA ILE A 158 14.23 6.80 -7.13
C ILE A 158 15.43 6.31 -6.33
N LEU A 159 15.68 4.99 -6.31
CA LEU A 159 16.84 4.41 -5.62
C LEU A 159 18.18 4.86 -6.23
N LYS A 160 18.26 5.05 -7.55
CA LYS A 160 19.46 5.56 -8.25
C LYS A 160 19.70 7.04 -7.97
N GLU A 161 18.65 7.85 -7.94
CA GLU A 161 18.72 9.30 -7.73
C GLU A 161 18.99 9.70 -6.27
N ASN A 162 18.70 8.82 -5.31
CA ASN A 162 18.96 9.06 -3.89
C ASN A 162 20.26 8.37 -3.44
N PRO A 163 20.96 8.88 -2.41
CA PRO A 163 22.09 8.19 -1.82
C PRO A 163 21.70 6.80 -1.29
N VAL A 164 22.66 5.87 -1.31
CA VAL A 164 22.50 4.53 -0.73
C VAL A 164 22.08 4.64 0.73
N ASP A 165 21.20 3.75 1.18
CA ASP A 165 20.71 3.67 2.56
C ASP A 165 19.89 4.88 3.04
N THR A 166 19.25 5.60 2.13
CA THR A 166 18.39 6.75 2.48
C THR A 166 16.90 6.57 2.18
N VAL A 167 16.53 5.61 1.35
CA VAL A 167 15.12 5.33 0.99
C VAL A 167 14.72 3.96 1.50
N SER A 168 13.66 3.87 2.29
CA SER A 168 13.03 2.61 2.68
C SER A 168 11.83 2.31 1.77
N ILE A 169 11.55 1.03 1.53
CA ILE A 169 10.34 0.59 0.82
C ILE A 169 9.44 -0.11 1.83
N LEU A 170 8.17 0.29 1.90
CA LEU A 170 7.13 -0.38 2.66
C LEU A 170 6.24 -1.10 1.66
N ALA A 171 6.40 -2.41 1.57
CA ALA A 171 5.57 -3.25 0.72
C ALA A 171 4.45 -3.85 1.58
N VAL A 172 3.24 -3.40 1.31
CA VAL A 172 2.04 -3.71 2.10
C VAL A 172 0.96 -4.40 1.26
N GLY A 173 1.27 -4.67 -0.01
CA GLY A 173 0.55 -5.59 -0.89
C GLY A 173 1.45 -6.71 -1.43
N PRO A 174 1.00 -7.44 -2.48
CA PRO A 174 1.80 -8.46 -3.16
C PRO A 174 3.14 -7.92 -3.66
N LEU A 175 4.21 -8.72 -3.49
CA LEU A 175 5.59 -8.27 -3.72
C LEU A 175 6.01 -8.15 -5.20
N THR A 176 5.06 -8.13 -6.13
CA THR A 176 5.27 -8.23 -7.58
C THR A 176 6.12 -7.07 -8.11
N ASN A 177 5.77 -5.83 -7.77
CA ASN A 177 6.53 -4.64 -8.16
C ASN A 177 7.96 -4.67 -7.61
N VAL A 178 8.11 -5.06 -6.35
CA VAL A 178 9.41 -5.18 -5.68
C VAL A 178 10.27 -6.27 -6.34
N ALA A 179 9.68 -7.43 -6.66
CA ALA A 179 10.37 -8.53 -7.31
C ALA A 179 10.80 -8.19 -8.74
N LEU A 180 9.98 -7.45 -9.49
CA LEU A 180 10.32 -6.94 -10.82
C LEU A 180 11.50 -5.97 -10.75
N ALA A 181 11.45 -4.97 -9.85
CA ALA A 181 12.52 -4.00 -9.67
C ALA A 181 13.84 -4.70 -9.30
N ALA A 182 13.77 -5.64 -8.35
CA ALA A 182 14.93 -6.40 -7.91
C ALA A 182 15.50 -7.31 -9.00
N ALA A 183 14.66 -7.92 -9.85
CA ALA A 183 15.10 -8.78 -10.94
C ALA A 183 15.73 -8.01 -12.10
N GLU A 184 15.24 -6.80 -12.38
CA GLU A 184 15.72 -5.97 -13.48
C GLU A 184 17.11 -5.38 -13.20
N ASP A 185 17.29 -4.76 -12.03
CA ASP A 185 18.57 -4.17 -11.62
C ASP A 185 18.84 -4.46 -10.12
N PRO A 186 19.36 -5.66 -9.80
CA PRO A 186 19.57 -6.09 -8.42
C PRO A 186 20.49 -5.15 -7.63
N GLU A 187 21.52 -4.59 -8.28
CA GLU A 187 22.49 -3.70 -7.62
C GLU A 187 21.87 -2.34 -7.32
N ALA A 188 21.06 -1.79 -8.23
CA ALA A 188 20.32 -0.57 -7.94
C ALA A 188 19.24 -0.78 -6.88
N PHE A 189 18.52 -1.91 -6.93
CA PHE A 189 17.52 -2.26 -5.93
C PHE A 189 18.13 -2.38 -4.53
N LEU A 190 19.30 -3.03 -4.42
CA LEU A 190 20.00 -3.18 -3.14
C LEU A 190 20.47 -1.87 -2.53
N ARG A 191 20.37 -0.73 -3.21
CA ARG A 191 20.63 0.60 -2.60
C ARG A 191 19.59 0.99 -1.54
N VAL A 192 18.44 0.31 -1.50
CA VAL A 192 17.38 0.51 -0.51
C VAL A 192 17.91 0.38 0.91
N LYS A 193 17.54 1.30 1.82
CA LYS A 193 17.90 1.28 3.24
C LYS A 193 17.39 0.01 3.92
N GLU A 194 16.11 -0.26 3.74
CA GLU A 194 15.43 -1.48 4.17
C GLU A 194 14.14 -1.68 3.38
N LEU A 195 13.77 -2.94 3.20
CA LEU A 195 12.45 -3.32 2.74
C LEU A 195 11.63 -3.81 3.95
N VAL A 196 10.57 -3.10 4.29
CA VAL A 196 9.59 -3.52 5.29
C VAL A 196 8.44 -4.18 4.56
N VAL A 197 8.11 -5.42 4.92
CA VAL A 197 7.07 -6.21 4.26
C VAL A 197 5.98 -6.52 5.26
N MET A 198 4.74 -6.06 5.01
CA MET A 198 3.56 -6.62 5.67
C MET A 198 3.20 -7.90 4.93
N GLY A 199 3.42 -9.03 5.61
CA GLY A 199 3.11 -10.33 5.04
C GLY A 199 3.74 -11.50 5.79
N GLY A 200 3.23 -12.69 5.50
CA GLY A 200 3.63 -13.93 6.16
C GLY A 200 2.91 -14.21 7.48
N ALA A 201 3.02 -15.45 7.95
CA ALA A 201 2.46 -15.93 9.20
C ALA A 201 3.51 -16.80 9.91
N VAL A 202 4.03 -16.34 11.05
CA VAL A 202 5.08 -16.99 11.82
C VAL A 202 4.49 -17.50 13.14
N ASN A 203 4.36 -18.82 13.26
CA ASN A 203 3.76 -19.49 14.44
C ASN A 203 2.29 -19.13 14.72
N VAL A 204 1.58 -18.60 13.73
CA VAL A 204 0.13 -18.37 13.74
C VAL A 204 -0.49 -18.94 12.47
N GLU A 205 -1.81 -19.09 12.46
CA GLU A 205 -2.55 -19.50 11.27
C GLU A 205 -2.50 -18.40 10.20
N GLY A 206 -2.55 -18.81 8.93
CA GLY A 206 -2.69 -17.88 7.82
C GLY A 206 -4.13 -17.37 7.68
N ASN A 207 -4.30 -16.22 7.00
CA ASN A 207 -5.60 -15.60 6.74
C ASN A 207 -6.18 -15.97 5.35
N CYS A 208 -5.36 -16.52 4.44
CA CYS A 208 -5.79 -16.95 3.11
C CYS A 208 -5.89 -18.49 3.01
N THR A 209 -4.89 -19.18 3.53
CA THR A 209 -4.91 -20.63 3.78
C THR A 209 -4.48 -20.89 5.23
N PRO A 210 -4.63 -22.10 5.78
CA PRO A 210 -4.22 -22.38 7.17
C PRO A 210 -2.77 -21.99 7.51
N VAL A 211 -1.88 -21.86 6.51
CA VAL A 211 -0.46 -21.54 6.70
C VAL A 211 0.03 -20.34 5.87
N ALA A 212 -0.83 -19.73 5.06
CA ALA A 212 -0.43 -18.66 4.14
C ALA A 212 -1.18 -17.36 4.44
N GLU A 213 -0.39 -16.30 4.56
CA GLU A 213 -0.88 -14.93 4.59
C GLU A 213 -1.11 -14.43 3.15
N PHE A 214 -2.15 -13.60 2.98
CA PHE A 214 -2.67 -13.13 1.71
C PHE A 214 -1.63 -12.53 0.75
N ASN A 215 -0.86 -11.52 1.16
CA ASN A 215 0.12 -10.84 0.28
C ASN A 215 1.20 -11.80 -0.22
N CYS A 216 1.71 -12.66 0.68
CA CYS A 216 2.66 -13.70 0.29
C CYS A 216 2.03 -14.78 -0.60
N TYR A 217 0.76 -15.08 -0.42
CA TYR A 217 0.04 -16.08 -1.22
C TYR A 217 -0.33 -15.56 -2.61
N ALA A 218 -0.72 -14.29 -2.71
CA ALA A 218 -1.12 -13.61 -3.94
C ALA A 218 0.00 -13.52 -4.98
N ASP A 219 1.27 -13.51 -4.55
CA ASP A 219 2.42 -13.80 -5.43
C ASP A 219 3.56 -14.48 -4.67
N ALA A 220 3.40 -15.80 -4.49
CA ALA A 220 4.38 -16.62 -3.79
C ALA A 220 5.76 -16.63 -4.45
N VAL A 221 5.81 -16.48 -5.78
CA VAL A 221 7.09 -16.43 -6.50
C VAL A 221 7.78 -15.09 -6.29
N ALA A 222 7.06 -13.97 -6.36
CA ALA A 222 7.61 -12.66 -6.03
C ALA A 222 8.14 -12.64 -4.59
N ALA A 223 7.37 -13.13 -3.63
CA ALA A 223 7.78 -13.22 -2.24
C ALA A 223 9.06 -14.05 -2.07
N ALA A 224 9.12 -15.25 -2.66
CA ALA A 224 10.31 -16.10 -2.61
C ALA A 224 11.54 -15.42 -3.23
N ARG A 225 11.37 -14.72 -4.36
CA ARG A 225 12.44 -13.98 -5.04
C ARG A 225 12.98 -12.83 -4.21
N VAL A 226 12.12 -12.08 -3.54
CA VAL A 226 12.53 -10.97 -2.68
C VAL A 226 13.24 -11.50 -1.43
N TYR A 227 12.66 -12.51 -0.77
CA TYR A 227 13.25 -13.10 0.44
C TYR A 227 14.60 -13.76 0.18
N ALA A 228 14.81 -14.34 -1.01
CA ALA A 228 16.11 -14.89 -1.38
C ALA A 228 17.26 -13.87 -1.38
N LEU A 229 16.98 -12.58 -1.58
CA LEU A 229 18.01 -11.52 -1.52
C LEU A 229 18.55 -11.26 -0.10
N THR A 230 17.89 -11.80 0.93
CA THR A 230 18.42 -11.79 2.30
C THR A 230 19.55 -12.80 2.50
N SER A 231 19.77 -13.73 1.56
CA SER A 231 20.85 -14.71 1.58
C SER A 231 22.09 -14.20 0.85
N PRO A 232 23.32 -14.55 1.29
CA PRO A 232 24.54 -14.24 0.52
C PRO A 232 24.59 -14.98 -0.82
N LYS A 233 23.77 -16.03 -0.99
CA LYS A 233 23.60 -16.78 -2.22
C LYS A 233 22.11 -16.96 -2.50
N PRO A 234 21.44 -16.00 -3.16
CA PRO A 234 19.98 -16.08 -3.39
C PRO A 234 19.54 -17.36 -4.09
N SER A 235 20.36 -17.89 -5.02
CA SER A 235 20.06 -19.13 -5.73
C SER A 235 19.98 -20.38 -4.83
N SER A 236 20.52 -20.36 -3.61
CA SER A 236 20.40 -21.50 -2.68
C SER A 236 19.14 -21.48 -1.81
N THR A 237 18.41 -20.37 -1.79
CA THR A 237 17.18 -20.21 -1.00
C THR A 237 15.94 -20.06 -1.87
N MET A 238 16.12 -19.88 -3.19
CA MET A 238 15.02 -19.92 -4.15
C MET A 238 14.37 -21.31 -4.18
N PRO A 239 13.02 -21.40 -4.09
CA PRO A 239 12.33 -22.65 -4.34
C PRO A 239 12.52 -23.07 -5.79
N THR A 240 12.39 -24.38 -6.06
CA THR A 240 12.36 -24.88 -7.43
C THR A 240 11.07 -24.40 -8.08
N ILE A 241 11.17 -23.35 -8.90
CA ILE A 241 10.03 -22.86 -9.67
C ILE A 241 9.99 -23.65 -10.99
N PRO A 242 8.85 -24.26 -11.37
CA PRO A 242 8.69 -24.83 -12.70
C PRO A 242 9.11 -23.81 -13.77
N GLN A 243 9.97 -24.21 -14.70
CA GLN A 243 10.51 -23.32 -15.75
C GLN A 243 9.43 -22.65 -16.61
N GLU A 244 8.23 -23.24 -16.64
CA GLU A 244 7.07 -22.75 -17.35
C GLU A 244 6.36 -21.59 -16.64
N LEU A 245 6.63 -21.38 -15.34
CA LEU A 245 5.93 -20.41 -14.51
C LEU A 245 6.70 -19.10 -14.32
N SER A 246 8.04 -19.10 -14.16
CA SER A 246 8.80 -17.85 -13.94
C SER A 246 9.59 -17.39 -15.16
N THR A 247 9.23 -16.21 -15.67
CA THR A 247 9.90 -15.54 -16.80
C THR A 247 11.12 -14.71 -16.39
N LEU A 248 11.36 -14.51 -15.09
CA LEU A 248 12.41 -13.63 -14.58
C LEU A 248 13.76 -14.33 -14.47
N LYS A 249 14.81 -13.67 -14.97
CA LYS A 249 16.21 -14.15 -14.95
C LYS A 249 16.69 -14.45 -13.53
N ALA A 250 17.57 -15.44 -13.38
CA ALA A 250 18.20 -15.72 -12.09
C ALA A 250 19.08 -14.54 -11.63
N TYR A 251 19.15 -14.30 -10.32
CA TYR A 251 20.06 -13.31 -9.76
C TYR A 251 21.54 -13.66 -10.01
N PRO A 252 22.42 -12.66 -10.14
CA PRO A 252 23.86 -12.88 -10.23
C PRO A 252 24.42 -13.70 -9.06
N ASN A 253 25.48 -14.47 -9.31
CA ASN A 253 26.15 -15.28 -8.28
C ASN A 253 26.82 -14.45 -7.17
N LYS A 254 27.08 -13.17 -7.43
CA LYS A 254 27.71 -12.24 -6.50
C LYS A 254 26.98 -10.90 -6.58
N LEU A 255 26.41 -10.50 -5.46
CA LEU A 255 25.80 -9.18 -5.25
C LEU A 255 26.70 -8.37 -4.31
N SER A 256 26.63 -7.04 -4.38
CA SER A 256 27.42 -6.15 -3.51
C SER A 256 27.06 -6.28 -2.03
N ARG A 257 25.81 -6.62 -1.72
CA ARG A 257 25.28 -6.81 -0.36
C ARG A 257 24.01 -7.66 -0.33
N GLN A 258 23.57 -8.01 0.88
CA GLN A 258 22.27 -8.65 1.13
C GLN A 258 21.20 -7.59 1.35
N LEU A 259 19.95 -7.92 1.03
CA LEU A 259 18.80 -7.09 1.35
C LEU A 259 18.57 -7.07 2.87
N LYS A 260 18.49 -5.87 3.46
CA LYS A 260 17.95 -5.69 4.81
C LYS A 260 16.43 -5.73 4.72
N LEU A 261 15.83 -6.77 5.27
CA LEU A 261 14.39 -7.00 5.24
C LEU A 261 13.84 -7.07 6.66
N THR A 262 12.72 -6.36 6.90
CA THR A 262 11.92 -6.46 8.11
C THR A 262 10.57 -7.06 7.73
N LEU A 263 10.19 -8.16 8.37
CA LEU A 263 8.89 -8.79 8.17
C LEU A 263 7.93 -8.31 9.27
N CYS A 264 6.73 -7.91 8.88
CA CYS A 264 5.59 -7.61 9.75
C CYS A 264 4.49 -8.66 9.47
N PRO A 265 4.66 -9.89 9.97
CA PRO A 265 3.73 -10.99 9.73
C PRO A 265 2.47 -10.91 10.62
N LEU A 266 1.52 -11.82 10.39
CA LEU A 266 0.25 -11.90 11.13
C LEU A 266 0.42 -12.01 12.65
N ASP A 267 1.48 -12.66 13.13
CA ASP A 267 1.80 -12.74 14.57
C ASP A 267 2.12 -11.39 15.20
N ILE A 268 2.59 -10.42 14.39
CA ILE A 268 2.79 -9.03 14.82
C ILE A 268 1.52 -8.22 14.60
N THR A 269 0.80 -8.40 13.49
CA THR A 269 -0.28 -7.48 13.08
C THR A 269 -1.65 -7.84 13.65
N THR A 270 -1.94 -9.12 13.89
CA THR A 270 -3.24 -9.58 14.44
C THR A 270 -3.59 -8.95 15.79
N PRO A 271 -2.65 -8.76 16.73
CA PRO A 271 -2.94 -8.08 18.00
C PRO A 271 -3.33 -6.60 17.88
N HIS A 272 -3.07 -5.94 16.75
CA HIS A 272 -3.32 -4.51 16.57
C HIS A 272 -4.70 -4.30 15.93
N LEU A 273 -5.70 -4.11 16.79
CA LEU A 273 -7.09 -3.94 16.40
C LEU A 273 -7.57 -2.53 16.72
N ILE A 274 -8.34 -1.94 15.82
CA ILE A 274 -9.24 -0.83 16.15
C ILE A 274 -10.62 -1.41 16.46
N GLY A 275 -11.11 -1.19 17.67
CA GLY A 275 -12.47 -1.55 18.06
C GLY A 275 -13.53 -0.65 17.43
N LYS A 276 -14.68 -1.23 17.06
CA LYS A 276 -15.82 -0.52 16.46
C LYS A 276 -16.31 0.68 17.28
N ASN A 277 -16.43 0.53 18.60
CA ASN A 277 -16.89 1.59 19.48
C ASN A 277 -15.87 2.72 19.54
N TYR A 278 -14.59 2.39 19.71
CA TYR A 278 -13.52 3.37 19.68
C TYR A 278 -13.50 4.15 18.36
N PHE A 279 -13.58 3.46 17.21
CA PHE A 279 -13.65 4.12 15.92
C PHE A 279 -14.86 5.05 15.81
N LYS A 280 -16.06 4.55 16.17
CA LYS A 280 -17.31 5.31 16.10
C LYS A 280 -17.25 6.58 16.94
N GLU A 281 -16.78 6.49 18.18
CA GLU A 281 -16.64 7.63 19.10
C GLU A 281 -15.69 8.70 18.54
N ASN A 282 -14.61 8.29 17.87
CA ASN A 282 -13.61 9.22 17.34
C ASN A 282 -14.01 9.82 15.98
N ILE A 283 -14.74 9.08 15.12
CA ILE A 283 -15.10 9.56 13.77
C ILE A 283 -16.39 10.40 13.77
N GLN A 284 -17.32 10.16 14.71
CA GLN A 284 -18.67 10.72 14.68
C GLN A 284 -18.69 12.26 14.61
N ALA A 285 -17.88 12.94 15.43
CA ALA A 285 -17.81 14.40 15.44
C ALA A 285 -17.33 14.97 14.09
N HIS A 286 -16.50 14.23 13.35
CA HIS A 286 -16.04 14.65 12.01
C HIS A 286 -17.14 14.48 10.97
N VAL A 287 -17.88 13.37 11.02
CA VAL A 287 -19.01 13.09 10.13
C VAL A 287 -20.12 14.13 10.32
N GLU A 288 -20.51 14.38 11.57
CA GLU A 288 -21.56 15.36 11.92
C GLU A 288 -21.16 16.79 11.53
N ALA A 289 -19.87 17.12 11.60
CA ALA A 289 -19.35 18.41 11.12
C ALA A 289 -19.30 18.53 9.59
N GLY A 290 -19.61 17.45 8.85
CA GLY A 290 -19.62 17.44 7.39
C GLY A 290 -18.24 17.28 6.74
N SER A 291 -17.25 16.71 7.45
CA SER A 291 -15.92 16.42 6.89
C SER A 291 -16.03 15.45 5.70
N PRO A 292 -15.57 15.83 4.49
CA PRO A 292 -15.49 14.93 3.34
C PRO A 292 -14.70 13.65 3.66
N LEU A 293 -13.52 13.80 4.30
CA LEU A 293 -12.70 12.64 4.67
C LEU A 293 -13.39 11.80 5.75
N GLY A 294 -13.98 12.45 6.76
CA GLY A 294 -14.70 11.75 7.83
C GLY A 294 -15.86 10.92 7.29
N ARG A 295 -16.66 11.48 6.37
CA ARG A 295 -17.76 10.75 5.68
C ARG A 295 -17.23 9.55 4.88
N TRP A 296 -16.16 9.76 4.12
CA TRP A 296 -15.55 8.72 3.28
C TRP A 296 -14.99 7.57 4.10
N VAL A 297 -14.15 7.87 5.10
CA VAL A 297 -13.55 6.88 6.01
C VAL A 297 -14.61 6.18 6.87
N SER A 298 -15.58 6.93 7.39
CA SER A 298 -16.67 6.33 8.18
C SER A 298 -17.46 5.30 7.38
N HIS A 299 -17.63 5.46 6.06
CA HIS A 299 -18.38 4.53 5.23
C HIS A 299 -17.69 3.17 5.17
N PHE A 300 -16.46 3.12 4.64
CA PHE A 300 -15.81 1.84 4.38
C PHE A 300 -15.40 1.13 5.66
N VAL A 301 -14.91 1.85 6.69
CA VAL A 301 -14.52 1.24 7.97
C VAL A 301 -15.72 0.67 8.72
N THR A 302 -16.86 1.38 8.75
CA THR A 302 -18.09 0.86 9.39
C THR A 302 -18.60 -0.38 8.68
N LYS A 303 -18.48 -0.44 7.34
CA LYS A 303 -18.85 -1.62 6.57
C LYS A 303 -17.92 -2.80 6.80
N SER A 304 -16.63 -2.56 7.02
CA SER A 304 -15.69 -3.61 7.43
C SER A 304 -16.07 -4.19 8.79
N PHE A 305 -16.45 -3.36 9.77
CA PHE A 305 -16.97 -3.87 11.04
C PHE A 305 -18.21 -4.73 10.88
N SER A 306 -19.18 -4.32 10.06
CA SER A 306 -20.36 -5.15 9.78
C SER A 306 -19.99 -6.49 9.14
N LYS A 307 -18.98 -6.50 8.26
CA LYS A 307 -18.51 -7.73 7.63
C LYS A 307 -17.85 -8.68 8.64
N ILE A 308 -17.08 -8.14 9.57
CA ILE A 308 -16.45 -8.91 10.65
C ILE A 308 -17.52 -9.50 11.57
N GLU A 309 -18.54 -8.72 11.96
CA GLU A 309 -19.69 -9.20 12.74
C GLU A 309 -20.40 -10.36 12.05
N ASP A 310 -20.63 -10.27 10.73
CA ASP A 310 -21.24 -11.34 9.95
C ASP A 310 -20.39 -12.63 9.92
N MET A 311 -19.07 -12.53 10.09
CA MET A 311 -18.13 -13.66 10.05
C MET A 311 -17.90 -14.30 11.42
N GLU A 312 -17.74 -13.49 12.47
CA GLU A 312 -17.36 -13.93 13.82
C GLU A 312 -18.55 -14.10 14.76
N GLY A 313 -19.71 -13.52 14.43
CA GLY A 313 -20.91 -13.51 15.27
C GLY A 313 -20.91 -12.39 16.33
N ASP A 314 -22.07 -12.18 16.97
CA ASP A 314 -22.33 -11.03 17.85
C ASP A 314 -21.75 -11.16 19.28
N GLU A 315 -20.90 -12.16 19.55
CA GLU A 315 -20.44 -12.45 20.92
C GLU A 315 -19.37 -11.49 21.42
N ASN A 316 -18.61 -10.85 20.52
CA ASN A 316 -17.53 -9.90 20.85
C ASN A 316 -17.64 -8.61 20.03
N GLU A 317 -17.06 -7.52 20.54
CA GLU A 317 -16.92 -6.29 19.75
C GLU A 317 -16.01 -6.56 18.54
N PRO A 318 -16.43 -6.28 17.31
CA PRO A 318 -15.61 -6.52 16.13
C PRO A 318 -14.39 -5.59 16.15
N GLY A 319 -13.21 -6.18 15.97
CA GLY A 319 -11.94 -5.48 15.84
C GLY A 319 -11.46 -5.50 14.40
N LEU A 320 -11.15 -4.34 13.82
CA LEU A 320 -10.53 -4.26 12.51
C LEU A 320 -9.01 -4.33 12.70
N SER A 321 -8.38 -5.39 12.23
CA SER A 321 -6.92 -5.47 12.16
C SER A 321 -6.40 -4.43 11.18
N LEU A 322 -5.30 -3.77 11.55
CA LEU A 322 -4.61 -2.78 10.73
C LEU A 322 -3.17 -3.21 10.44
N PRO A 323 -2.95 -4.28 9.66
CA PRO A 323 -1.60 -4.78 9.43
C PRO A 323 -0.68 -3.77 8.75
N THR A 324 -1.27 -2.97 7.86
CA THR A 324 -0.57 -2.04 7.00
C THR A 324 -0.08 -0.78 7.76
N PRO A 325 -0.90 -0.13 8.61
CA PRO A 325 -0.44 0.91 9.53
C PRO A 325 0.67 0.46 10.49
N ASP A 326 0.65 -0.78 10.99
CA ASP A 326 1.72 -1.27 11.87
C ASP A 326 3.05 -1.37 11.15
N GLY A 327 3.07 -1.85 9.90
CA GLY A 327 4.27 -1.84 9.06
C GLY A 327 4.87 -0.44 8.90
N MET A 328 4.02 0.60 8.89
CA MET A 328 4.46 2.00 8.88
C MET A 328 5.05 2.45 10.22
N VAL A 329 4.46 2.00 11.34
CA VAL A 329 4.97 2.26 12.68
C VAL A 329 6.31 1.53 12.92
N TYR A 330 6.52 0.31 12.40
CA TYR A 330 7.81 -0.38 12.52
C TYR A 330 8.91 0.20 11.60
N ALA A 331 8.53 0.90 10.52
CA ALA A 331 9.46 1.67 9.70
C ALA A 331 9.94 2.98 10.38
N ASP A 332 9.24 3.44 11.41
CA ASP A 332 9.66 4.52 12.30
C ASP A 332 9.76 4.01 13.75
N PRO A 333 10.94 3.55 14.23
CA PRO A 333 11.09 3.01 15.58
C PRO A 333 10.95 4.06 16.71
N ARG A 334 10.16 5.12 16.54
CA ARG A 334 9.97 6.25 17.44
C ARG A 334 8.51 6.46 17.79
#